data_AF-A0A853BSD9-F1
#
_entry.id   AF-A0A853BSD9-F1
#
_cell.length_a   1.000
_cell.length_b   1.000
_cell.length_c   1.000
_cell.angle_alpha   90.00
_cell.angle_beta   90.00
_cell.angle_gamma   90.00
#
_symmetry.space_group_name_H-M   'P 1'
#
loop_
_entity.id
_entity.type
_entity.pdbx_description
1 polymer ?
#
loop_
_entity_poly.entity_id
_entity_poly.type
_entity_poly.pdbx_seq_one_letter_code
_entity_poly.pdbx_strand_id
1 'polypeptide(L)'
;MTADSMTQDALPLDLAAPEPEAVAAVEFARPAEDGERLYDIVPSPLGDLLLTAEEAGAVLTGLHLDPARFAHETDTRWRRAPAALAEAADQLAAYFAGERTAFTLALAPAGTAFQRQVWRALTTIPYGRTATYGEIARAIGQPNAARAVGMANNRNPISIVIPCHRVIGANGAMVGYGGGLPRKQALLHLERSTRRPAGA
;
A
#
# COMPACT_ATOMS: atom_id res chain seq x y z
N MET A 1 -20.62 45.22 -6.45
CA MET A 1 -19.67 44.19 -6.94
C MET A 1 -19.57 43.13 -5.84
N THR A 2 -20.45 42.14 -5.90
CA THR A 2 -20.50 41.04 -4.93
C THR A 2 -19.74 39.87 -5.51
N ALA A 3 -18.65 39.49 -4.84
CA ALA A 3 -17.95 38.24 -5.10
C ALA A 3 -18.77 37.11 -4.45
N ASP A 4 -19.33 36.24 -5.29
CA ASP A 4 -20.03 35.04 -4.84
C ASP A 4 -18.99 33.92 -4.69
N SER A 5 -18.61 33.66 -3.44
CA SER A 5 -17.77 32.53 -3.05
C SER A 5 -18.70 31.42 -2.58
N MET A 6 -19.17 30.59 -3.52
CA MET A 6 -19.84 29.32 -3.19
C MET A 6 -18.83 28.38 -2.54
N THR A 7 -19.05 28.21 -1.24
CA THR A 7 -18.37 27.35 -0.29
C THR A 7 -18.37 25.90 -0.76
N GLN A 8 -17.19 25.28 -0.72
CA GLN A 8 -17.01 23.84 -0.96
C GLN A 8 -17.57 23.09 0.25
N ASP A 9 -18.67 22.36 0.05
CA ASP A 9 -19.29 21.50 1.07
C ASP A 9 -18.27 20.50 1.63
N ALA A 10 -17.78 20.79 2.82
CA ALA A 10 -17.04 19.85 3.64
C ALA A 10 -18.05 18.81 4.17
N LEU A 11 -18.05 17.62 3.57
CA LEU A 11 -18.77 16.47 4.11
C LEU A 11 -18.32 16.25 5.57
N PRO A 12 -19.23 16.25 6.56
CA PRO A 12 -18.86 16.09 7.96
C PRO A 12 -18.28 14.68 8.17
N LEU A 13 -17.00 14.63 8.57
CA LEU A 13 -16.34 13.44 9.10
C LEU A 13 -16.81 13.22 10.54
N ASP A 14 -18.09 12.84 10.72
CA ASP A 14 -18.56 12.31 12.00
C ASP A 14 -18.69 10.80 11.89
N LEU A 15 -17.69 10.09 12.41
CA LEU A 15 -17.82 8.73 12.91
C LEU A 15 -16.70 8.53 13.94
N ALA A 16 -17.03 8.62 15.22
CA ALA A 16 -16.24 7.97 16.26
C ALA A 16 -16.01 6.51 15.81
N ALA A 17 -14.77 6.19 15.45
CA ALA A 17 -14.43 4.88 14.97
C ALA A 17 -14.56 3.90 16.16
N PRO A 18 -15.23 2.74 16.00
CA PRO A 18 -15.11 1.67 16.99
C PRO A 18 -13.63 1.37 17.23
N GLU A 19 -13.27 1.09 18.49
CA GLU A 19 -11.93 0.65 18.89
C GLU A 19 -11.41 -0.37 17.88
N PRO A 20 -10.22 -0.16 17.29
CA PRO A 20 -9.77 -0.99 16.18
C PRO A 20 -9.63 -2.43 16.65
N GLU A 21 -10.28 -3.37 15.95
CA GLU A 21 -9.78 -4.75 15.93
C GLU A 21 -8.32 -4.67 15.48
N ALA A 22 -7.40 -4.95 16.39
CA ALA A 22 -5.97 -4.80 16.16
C ALA A 22 -5.55 -5.77 15.04
N VAL A 23 -5.19 -5.22 13.88
CA VAL A 23 -4.57 -6.02 12.81
C VAL A 23 -3.13 -6.27 13.23
N ALA A 24 -2.79 -7.54 13.44
CA ALA A 24 -1.43 -7.95 13.75
C ALA A 24 -0.49 -7.51 12.64
N ALA A 25 0.65 -6.95 13.02
CA ALA A 25 1.63 -6.51 12.06
C ALA A 25 2.23 -7.70 11.30
N VAL A 26 2.48 -7.53 10.01
CA VAL A 26 3.12 -8.57 9.19
C VAL A 26 4.60 -8.68 9.55
N GLU A 27 5.08 -9.90 9.76
CA GLU A 27 6.51 -10.17 9.83
C GLU A 27 7.11 -10.18 8.43
N PHE A 28 8.23 -9.47 8.25
CA PHE A 28 8.95 -9.42 6.99
C PHE A 28 10.10 -10.42 7.02
N ALA A 29 10.17 -11.26 6.00
CA ALA A 29 11.33 -12.08 5.74
C ALA A 29 12.54 -11.18 5.44
N ARG A 30 13.74 -11.72 5.64
CA ARG A 30 14.96 -11.06 5.16
C ARG A 30 15.05 -11.26 3.65
N PRO A 31 15.25 -10.19 2.86
CA PRO A 31 15.54 -10.34 1.44
C PRO A 31 16.81 -11.18 1.25
N ALA A 32 16.82 -12.08 0.27
CA ALA A 32 18.01 -12.74 -0.20
C ALA A 32 18.99 -11.70 -0.78
N GLU A 33 20.26 -11.80 -0.39
CA GLU A 33 21.31 -10.89 -0.88
C GLU A 33 21.72 -11.24 -2.32
N ASP A 34 21.75 -12.53 -2.64
CA ASP A 34 22.14 -13.07 -3.95
C ASP A 34 21.12 -14.11 -4.41
N GLY A 35 20.26 -13.72 -5.37
CA GLY A 35 19.24 -14.61 -5.93
C GLY A 35 18.70 -14.08 -7.25
N GLU A 36 18.29 -14.98 -8.14
CA GLU A 36 17.56 -14.60 -9.34
C GLU A 36 16.22 -13.97 -8.94
N ARG A 37 15.88 -12.83 -9.56
CA ARG A 37 14.64 -12.14 -9.30
C ARG A 37 13.58 -12.60 -10.28
N LEU A 38 12.46 -13.06 -9.75
CA LEU A 38 11.28 -13.39 -10.52
C LEU A 38 10.42 -12.15 -10.73
N TYR A 39 9.77 -12.06 -11.87
CA TYR A 39 8.76 -11.04 -12.10
C TYR A 39 7.55 -11.56 -12.88
N ASP A 40 6.45 -10.83 -12.76
CA ASP A 40 5.32 -10.90 -13.67
C ASP A 40 4.65 -9.53 -13.78
N ILE A 41 3.96 -9.30 -14.90
CA ILE A 41 3.16 -8.11 -15.14
C ILE A 41 1.70 -8.55 -15.22
N VAL A 42 0.87 -8.01 -14.33
CA VAL A 42 -0.54 -8.37 -14.21
C VAL A 42 -1.43 -7.16 -14.46
N PRO A 43 -2.53 -7.29 -15.22
CA PRO A 43 -3.44 -6.18 -15.46
C PRO A 43 -4.23 -5.83 -14.19
N SER A 44 -4.59 -4.56 -14.03
CA SER A 44 -5.47 -4.11 -12.94
C SER A 44 -6.28 -2.87 -13.31
N PRO A 45 -7.31 -2.50 -12.52
CA PRO A 45 -8.01 -1.23 -12.69
C PRO A 45 -7.12 0.02 -12.57
N LEU A 46 -5.88 -0.10 -12.07
CA LEU A 46 -4.91 0.99 -11.94
C LEU A 46 -3.88 1.03 -13.08
N GLY A 47 -4.06 0.18 -14.10
CA GLY A 47 -3.06 -0.15 -15.11
C GLY A 47 -2.26 -1.40 -14.73
N ASP A 48 -1.28 -1.74 -15.58
CA ASP A 48 -0.42 -2.89 -15.36
C ASP A 48 0.40 -2.76 -14.07
N LEU A 49 0.46 -3.84 -13.31
CA LEU A 49 1.20 -3.96 -12.06
C LEU A 49 2.38 -4.90 -12.26
N LEU A 50 3.56 -4.45 -11.87
CA LEU A 50 4.76 -5.29 -11.87
C LEU A 50 4.93 -5.90 -10.49
N LEU A 51 4.91 -7.23 -10.43
CA LEU A 51 5.21 -8.02 -9.25
C LEU A 51 6.64 -8.52 -9.33
N THR A 52 7.38 -8.48 -8.22
CA THR A 52 8.71 -9.08 -8.13
C THR A 52 8.85 -9.93 -6.89
N ALA A 53 9.54 -11.07 -7.02
CA ALA A 53 9.72 -12.02 -5.93
C ALA A 53 11.11 -12.68 -5.97
N GLU A 54 11.47 -13.27 -4.84
CA GLU A 54 12.60 -14.21 -4.75
C GLU A 54 12.13 -15.62 -5.10
N GLU A 55 12.99 -16.39 -5.77
CA GLU A 55 12.67 -17.74 -6.26
C GLU A 55 12.33 -18.72 -5.12
N ALA A 56 13.01 -18.59 -3.97
CA ALA A 56 12.77 -19.43 -2.80
C ALA A 56 11.42 -19.09 -2.15
N GLY A 57 10.35 -19.73 -2.62
CA GLY A 57 9.00 -19.63 -2.04
C GLY A 57 8.17 -18.44 -2.51
N ALA A 58 8.52 -17.83 -3.64
CA ALA A 58 7.79 -16.69 -4.24
C ALA A 58 7.54 -15.53 -3.27
N VAL A 59 8.53 -15.26 -2.40
CA VAL A 59 8.45 -14.19 -1.41
C VAL A 59 8.45 -12.84 -2.13
N LEU A 60 7.37 -12.08 -1.97
CA LEU A 60 7.17 -10.82 -2.69
C LEU A 60 8.14 -9.76 -2.19
N THR A 61 8.94 -9.22 -3.11
CA THR A 61 9.92 -8.16 -2.84
C THR A 61 9.48 -6.80 -3.38
N GLY A 62 8.55 -6.79 -4.33
CA GLY A 62 8.03 -5.55 -4.93
C GLY A 62 6.65 -5.70 -5.57
N LEU A 63 5.89 -4.62 -5.50
CA LEU A 63 4.65 -4.37 -6.23
C LEU A 63 4.66 -2.92 -6.70
N HIS A 64 4.81 -2.73 -8.01
CA HIS A 64 5.03 -1.44 -8.63
C HIS A 64 3.88 -1.08 -9.59
N LEU A 65 3.37 0.16 -9.44
CA LEU A 65 2.25 0.70 -10.22
C LEU A 65 2.68 1.30 -11.57
N ASP A 66 3.97 1.23 -11.89
CA ASP A 66 4.58 1.79 -13.10
C ASP A 66 5.68 0.84 -13.60
N PRO A 67 5.32 -0.24 -14.32
CA PRO A 67 6.26 -1.24 -14.81
C PRO A 67 7.36 -0.67 -15.70
N ALA A 68 7.07 0.43 -16.43
CA ALA A 68 8.01 1.05 -17.37
C ALA A 68 9.30 1.52 -16.69
N ARG A 69 9.28 1.79 -15.37
CA ARG A 69 10.48 2.16 -14.59
C ARG A 69 11.50 1.03 -14.46
N PHE A 70 11.09 -0.20 -14.73
CA PHE A 70 11.89 -1.41 -14.56
C PHE A 70 12.11 -2.16 -15.88
N ALA A 71 11.84 -1.50 -17.02
CA ALA A 71 11.92 -2.12 -18.34
C ALA A 71 13.31 -2.73 -18.59
N HIS A 72 14.38 -2.02 -18.19
CA HIS A 72 15.73 -2.53 -18.34
C HIS A 72 15.94 -3.82 -17.55
N GLU A 73 15.51 -3.88 -16.30
CA GLU A 73 15.65 -5.05 -15.44
C GLU A 73 14.81 -6.23 -15.92
N THR A 74 13.56 -5.99 -16.34
CA THR A 74 12.67 -7.04 -16.86
C THR A 74 13.14 -7.62 -18.19
N ASP A 75 13.90 -6.84 -18.97
CA ASP A 75 14.44 -7.27 -20.26
C ASP A 75 15.79 -7.98 -20.16
N THR A 76 16.58 -7.68 -19.13
CA THR A 76 18.01 -8.09 -19.10
C THR A 76 18.44 -8.91 -17.89
N ARG A 77 17.73 -8.81 -16.77
CA ARG A 77 18.22 -9.34 -15.48
C ARG A 77 17.23 -10.27 -14.78
N TRP A 78 15.94 -9.98 -14.88
CA TRP A 78 14.92 -10.71 -14.14
C TRP A 78 14.28 -11.78 -15.00
N ARG A 79 13.84 -12.88 -14.37
CA ARG A 79 13.18 -13.99 -15.05
C ARG A 79 11.67 -13.85 -14.92
N ARG A 80 10.96 -13.82 -16.04
CA ARG A 80 9.49 -13.83 -16.01
C ARG A 80 8.97 -15.18 -15.52
N ALA A 81 8.14 -15.19 -14.49
CA ALA A 81 7.63 -16.40 -13.86
C ALA A 81 6.17 -16.28 -13.39
N PRO A 82 5.19 -16.25 -14.31
CA PRO A 82 3.77 -16.05 -13.96
C PRO A 82 3.24 -17.13 -13.01
N ALA A 83 3.64 -18.39 -13.20
CA ALA A 83 3.21 -19.50 -12.34
C ALA A 83 3.71 -19.36 -10.90
N ALA A 84 4.90 -18.78 -10.68
CA ALA A 84 5.44 -18.55 -9.34
C ALA A 84 4.71 -17.39 -8.63
N LEU A 85 4.19 -16.42 -9.40
CA LEU A 85 3.51 -15.23 -8.90
C LEU A 85 1.97 -15.33 -8.96
N ALA A 86 1.44 -16.48 -9.34
CA ALA A 86 0.01 -16.70 -9.52
C ALA A 86 -0.80 -16.41 -8.25
N GLU A 87 -0.30 -16.84 -7.08
CA GLU A 87 -0.98 -16.54 -5.81
C GLU A 87 -1.10 -15.03 -5.58
N ALA A 88 -0.02 -14.27 -5.75
CA ALA A 88 -0.05 -12.81 -5.59
C ALA A 88 -1.00 -12.15 -6.59
N ALA A 89 -1.02 -12.62 -7.84
CA ALA A 89 -1.94 -12.15 -8.87
C ALA A 89 -3.42 -12.41 -8.49
N ASP A 90 -3.74 -13.63 -8.03
CA ASP A 90 -5.10 -14.02 -7.62
C ASP A 90 -5.58 -13.21 -6.41
N GLN A 91 -4.71 -12.99 -5.41
CA GLN A 91 -5.06 -12.16 -4.25
C GLN A 91 -5.32 -10.70 -4.64
N LEU A 92 -4.55 -10.15 -5.60
CA LEU A 92 -4.77 -8.80 -6.11
C LEU A 92 -6.06 -8.70 -6.91
N ALA A 93 -6.37 -9.69 -7.75
CA ALA A 93 -7.62 -9.75 -8.49
C ALA A 93 -8.82 -9.74 -7.52
N ALA A 94 -8.81 -10.59 -6.50
CA ALA A 94 -9.85 -10.63 -5.46
C ALA A 94 -9.93 -9.31 -4.66
N TYR A 95 -8.80 -8.64 -4.39
CA TYR A 95 -8.77 -7.32 -3.74
C TYR A 95 -9.47 -6.26 -4.59
N PHE A 96 -9.15 -6.19 -5.89
CA PHE A 96 -9.77 -5.24 -6.81
C PHE A 96 -11.25 -5.54 -7.08
N ALA A 97 -11.67 -6.81 -6.98
CA ALA A 97 -13.07 -7.23 -7.03
C ALA A 97 -13.84 -6.89 -5.74
N GLY A 98 -13.15 -6.47 -4.66
CA GLY A 98 -13.78 -6.20 -3.37
C GLY A 98 -14.09 -7.46 -2.55
N GLU A 99 -13.60 -8.62 -2.98
CA GLU A 99 -13.80 -9.93 -2.36
C GLU A 99 -12.74 -10.23 -1.27
N ARG A 100 -11.66 -9.43 -1.23
CA ARG A 100 -10.53 -9.59 -0.30
C ARG A 100 -10.19 -8.29 0.42
N THR A 101 -10.09 -8.38 1.75
CA THR A 101 -9.71 -7.26 2.62
C THR A 101 -8.33 -7.42 3.27
N ALA A 102 -7.72 -8.61 3.24
CA ALA A 102 -6.41 -8.91 3.81
C ALA A 102 -5.56 -9.81 2.89
N PHE A 103 -4.24 -9.58 2.86
CA PHE A 103 -3.29 -10.40 2.10
C PHE A 103 -2.60 -11.43 2.99
N THR A 104 -2.28 -12.60 2.45
CA THR A 104 -1.56 -13.69 3.14
C THR A 104 -0.20 -13.99 2.50
N LEU A 105 0.34 -13.03 1.75
CA LEU A 105 1.58 -13.16 1.00
C LEU A 105 2.80 -13.02 1.92
N ALA A 106 3.83 -13.83 1.68
CA ALA A 106 5.14 -13.64 2.30
C ALA A 106 5.82 -12.40 1.71
N LEU A 107 6.33 -11.50 2.55
CA LEU A 107 6.90 -10.21 2.14
C LEU A 107 8.35 -10.07 2.58
N ALA A 108 9.22 -9.63 1.67
CA ALA A 108 10.63 -9.29 1.94
C ALA A 108 10.99 -7.90 1.37
N PRO A 109 10.40 -6.80 1.88
CA PRO A 109 10.74 -5.46 1.41
C PRO A 109 12.17 -5.06 1.80
N ALA A 110 12.99 -4.72 0.81
CA ALA A 110 14.34 -4.22 1.02
C ALA A 110 14.34 -2.73 1.42
N GLY A 111 14.99 -2.39 2.54
CA GLY A 111 15.09 -1.02 3.04
C GLY A 111 15.82 -0.92 4.38
N THR A 112 16.03 0.29 4.88
CA THR A 112 16.67 0.54 6.19
C THR A 112 15.82 0.01 7.35
N ALA A 113 16.43 -0.13 8.54
CA ALA A 113 15.70 -0.55 9.74
C ALA A 113 14.49 0.37 10.03
N PHE A 114 14.66 1.69 9.90
CA PHE A 114 13.57 2.66 10.06
C PHE A 114 12.47 2.47 9.01
N GLN A 115 12.83 2.30 7.74
CA GLN A 115 11.85 2.05 6.68
C GLN A 115 11.03 0.80 6.95
N ARG A 116 11.68 -0.32 7.29
CA ARG A 116 10.98 -1.57 7.62
C ARG A 116 10.08 -1.44 8.84
N GLN A 117 10.50 -0.68 9.86
CA GLN A 117 9.66 -0.37 11.02
C GLN A 117 8.40 0.41 10.62
N VAL A 118 8.55 1.44 9.78
CA VAL A 118 7.41 2.19 9.25
C VAL A 118 6.50 1.30 8.44
N TRP A 119 7.02 0.56 7.46
CA TRP A 119 6.22 -0.32 6.60
C TRP A 119 5.46 -1.37 7.38
N ARG A 120 6.06 -1.93 8.44
CA ARG A 120 5.37 -2.83 9.36
C ARG A 120 4.18 -2.14 10.04
N ALA A 121 4.36 -0.92 10.55
CA ALA A 121 3.26 -0.14 11.14
C ALA A 121 2.18 0.22 10.11
N LEU A 122 2.50 0.34 8.82
CA LEU A 122 1.47 0.53 7.78
C LEU A 122 0.55 -0.69 7.66
N THR A 123 1.08 -1.91 7.83
CA THR A 123 0.28 -3.14 7.71
C THR A 123 -0.78 -3.29 8.80
N THR A 124 -0.67 -2.53 9.90
CA THR A 124 -1.67 -2.55 10.98
C THR A 124 -2.85 -1.63 10.72
N ILE A 125 -2.81 -0.82 9.65
CA ILE A 125 -3.94 0.05 9.27
C ILE A 125 -5.02 -0.83 8.61
N PRO A 126 -6.22 -0.98 9.18
CA PRO A 126 -7.26 -1.85 8.62
C PRO A 126 -7.73 -1.40 7.23
N TYR A 127 -8.25 -2.35 6.46
CA TYR A 127 -8.92 -2.08 5.19
C TYR A 127 -10.04 -1.06 5.37
N GLY A 128 -10.11 -0.04 4.50
CA GLY A 128 -11.13 1.00 4.55
C GLY A 128 -10.90 2.05 5.65
N ARG A 129 -9.79 1.97 6.39
CA ARG A 129 -9.36 2.97 7.36
C ARG A 129 -8.15 3.73 6.87
N THR A 130 -7.95 4.91 7.47
CA THR A 130 -6.80 5.77 7.20
C THR A 130 -6.11 6.13 8.50
N ALA A 131 -4.82 6.40 8.41
CA ALA A 131 -4.02 6.95 9.50
C ALA A 131 -3.31 8.22 9.04
N THR A 132 -2.88 9.05 9.97
CA THR A 132 -2.03 10.20 9.71
C THR A 132 -0.55 9.82 9.84
N TYR A 133 0.33 10.57 9.18
CA TYR A 133 1.77 10.41 9.37
C TYR A 133 2.20 10.53 10.85
N GLY A 134 1.50 11.36 11.63
CA GLY A 134 1.76 11.53 13.07
C GLY A 134 1.31 10.33 13.91
N GLU A 135 0.20 9.67 13.55
CA GLU A 135 -0.24 8.44 14.22
C GLU A 135 0.75 7.31 14.00
N ILE A 136 1.23 7.12 12.77
CA ILE A 136 2.27 6.12 12.47
C ILE A 136 3.57 6.45 13.21
N ALA A 137 3.96 7.74 13.26
CA ALA A 137 5.13 8.18 14.02
C ALA A 137 5.02 7.84 15.52
N ARG A 138 3.84 8.02 16.13
CA ARG A 138 3.59 7.61 17.52
C ARG A 138 3.62 6.09 17.68
N ALA A 139 3.00 5.35 16.76
CA ALA A 139 2.94 3.88 16.80
C ALA A 139 4.33 3.22 16.77
N ILE A 140 5.30 3.83 16.08
CA ILE A 140 6.69 3.34 16.04
C ILE A 140 7.58 3.90 17.17
N GLY A 141 7.02 4.61 18.15
CA GLY A 141 7.75 5.20 19.27
C GLY A 141 8.57 6.45 18.93
N GLN A 142 8.28 7.11 17.80
CA GLN A 142 9.00 8.30 17.35
C GLN A 142 8.04 9.46 17.04
N PRO A 143 7.38 10.06 18.05
CA PRO A 143 6.28 11.02 17.85
C PRO A 143 6.64 12.25 16.99
N ASN A 144 7.91 12.64 16.94
CA ASN A 144 8.39 13.80 16.17
C ASN A 144 8.82 13.44 14.72
N ALA A 145 8.65 12.19 14.30
CA ALA A 145 9.17 11.67 13.02
C ALA A 145 8.17 11.69 11.85
N ALA A 146 7.05 12.42 11.93
CA ALA A 146 6.00 12.40 10.90
C ALA A 146 6.53 12.66 9.46
N ARG A 147 7.46 13.60 9.29
CA ARG A 147 8.10 13.86 7.99
C ARG A 147 8.95 12.68 7.51
N ALA A 148 9.73 12.07 8.40
CA ALA A 148 10.55 10.91 8.09
C ALA A 148 9.68 9.68 7.74
N VAL A 149 8.56 9.50 8.44
CA VAL A 149 7.53 8.51 8.09
C VAL A 149 7.00 8.75 6.69
N GLY A 150 6.67 10.00 6.32
CA GLY A 150 6.25 10.33 4.96
C GLY A 150 7.27 9.95 3.88
N MET A 151 8.56 10.18 4.16
CA MET A 151 9.65 9.77 3.26
C MET A 151 9.77 8.24 3.15
N ALA A 152 9.61 7.51 4.26
CA ALA A 152 9.60 6.05 4.25
C ALA A 152 8.36 5.49 3.53
N ASN A 153 7.19 6.10 3.72
CA ASN A 153 5.93 5.75 3.04
C ASN A 153 6.06 5.85 1.52
N ASN A 154 6.69 6.93 1.02
CA ASN A 154 6.93 7.14 -0.41
C ASN A 154 7.92 6.12 -1.02
N ARG A 155 8.74 5.47 -0.19
CA ARG A 155 9.72 4.46 -0.61
C ARG A 155 9.24 3.03 -0.42
N ASN A 156 7.96 2.82 -0.11
CA ASN A 156 7.40 1.49 0.00
C ASN A 156 7.60 0.68 -1.32
N PRO A 157 8.32 -0.45 -1.29
CA PRO A 157 8.55 -1.25 -2.49
C PRO A 157 7.35 -2.14 -2.86
N ILE A 158 6.45 -2.42 -1.93
CA ILE A 158 5.31 -3.33 -2.13
C ILE A 158 4.00 -2.55 -1.98
N SER A 159 3.62 -1.79 -3.01
CA SER A 159 2.38 -1.00 -3.00
C SER A 159 1.15 -1.90 -2.78
N ILE A 160 0.02 -1.31 -2.34
CA ILE A 160 -1.26 -2.00 -2.08
C ILE A 160 -1.20 -2.96 -0.88
N VAL A 161 -0.33 -3.97 -0.93
CA VAL A 161 -0.15 -4.99 0.12
C VAL A 161 0.43 -4.37 1.39
N ILE A 162 1.49 -3.56 1.27
CA ILE A 162 1.88 -2.61 2.31
C ILE A 162 1.10 -1.32 2.02
N PRO A 163 0.09 -0.95 2.84
CA PRO A 163 -0.96 -0.04 2.40
C PRO A 163 -0.58 1.43 2.59
N CYS A 164 0.47 1.89 1.88
CA CYS A 164 0.96 3.27 1.94
C CYS A 164 -0.06 4.31 1.42
N HIS A 165 -1.09 3.89 0.68
CA HIS A 165 -2.22 4.72 0.26
C HIS A 165 -3.16 5.08 1.43
N ARG A 166 -3.15 4.32 2.52
CA ARG A 166 -3.98 4.58 3.71
C ARG A 166 -3.45 5.70 4.62
N VAL A 167 -2.27 6.26 4.33
CA VAL A 167 -1.69 7.36 5.12
C VAL A 167 -1.98 8.72 4.51
N ILE A 168 -2.49 9.67 5.30
CA ILE A 168 -2.87 11.02 4.86
C ILE A 168 -2.29 12.11 5.77
N GLY A 169 -2.36 13.37 5.31
CA GLY A 169 -1.99 14.54 6.12
C GLY A 169 -2.96 14.76 7.28
N ALA A 170 -2.51 15.44 8.34
CA ALA A 170 -3.32 15.72 9.53
C ALA A 170 -4.55 16.60 9.25
N ASN A 171 -4.51 17.40 8.17
CA ASN A 171 -5.64 18.19 7.68
C ASN A 171 -6.55 17.41 6.71
N GLY A 172 -6.41 16.08 6.62
CA GLY A 172 -7.13 15.26 5.65
C GLY A 172 -6.56 15.31 4.23
N ALA A 173 -5.49 16.07 3.97
CA ALA A 173 -4.94 16.21 2.62
C ALA A 173 -4.31 14.90 2.13
N MET A 174 -4.71 14.47 0.94
CA MET A 174 -4.02 13.43 0.18
C MET A 174 -2.80 14.03 -0.47
N VAL A 175 -1.66 13.93 0.21
CA VAL A 175 -0.35 14.32 -0.32
C VAL A 175 0.50 13.08 -0.56
N GLY A 176 1.32 13.12 -1.62
CA GLY A 176 2.37 12.15 -1.90
C GLY A 176 1.89 10.70 -2.09
N TYR A 177 1.98 10.19 -3.32
CA TYR A 177 1.81 8.76 -3.57
C TYR A 177 2.73 8.35 -4.71
N GLY A 178 3.50 7.27 -4.53
CA GLY A 178 4.44 6.78 -5.54
C GLY A 178 3.78 6.48 -6.89
N GLY A 179 2.51 6.06 -6.88
CA GLY A 179 1.68 5.84 -8.08
C GLY A 179 0.83 7.03 -8.53
N GLY A 180 0.99 8.21 -7.93
CA GLY A 180 0.17 9.40 -8.23
C GLY A 180 -1.17 9.45 -7.48
N LEU A 181 -1.66 10.67 -7.25
CA LEU A 181 -2.90 10.90 -6.49
C LEU A 181 -4.14 10.18 -7.03
N PRO A 182 -4.37 10.07 -8.37
CA PRO A 182 -5.54 9.36 -8.89
C PRO A 182 -5.62 7.90 -8.43
N ARG A 183 -4.48 7.19 -8.42
CA ARG A 183 -4.43 5.79 -7.96
C ARG A 183 -4.71 5.67 -6.46
N LYS A 184 -4.17 6.60 -5.65
CA LYS A 184 -4.46 6.66 -4.21
C LYS A 184 -5.96 6.87 -3.94
N GLN A 185 -6.59 7.78 -4.67
CA GLN A 185 -8.03 8.03 -4.58
C GLN A 185 -8.85 6.81 -4.98
N ALA A 186 -8.50 6.15 -6.08
CA ALA A 186 -9.18 4.94 -6.55
C ALA A 186 -9.11 3.81 -5.51
N LEU A 187 -7.95 3.57 -4.91
CA LEU A 187 -7.78 2.57 -3.84
C LEU A 187 -8.61 2.92 -2.60
N LEU A 188 -8.53 4.17 -2.12
CA LEU A 188 -9.31 4.60 -0.96
C LEU A 188 -10.83 4.52 -1.21
N HIS A 189 -11.27 4.77 -2.45
CA HIS A 189 -12.66 4.63 -2.84
C HIS A 189 -13.11 3.17 -2.85
N LEU A 190 -12.34 2.28 -3.49
CA LEU A 190 -12.56 0.83 -3.47
C LEU A 190 -12.72 0.30 -2.05
N GLU A 191 -11.82 0.70 -1.14
CA GLU A 191 -11.86 0.20 0.24
C GLU A 191 -13.01 0.76 1.08
N ARG A 192 -13.61 1.87 0.67
CA ARG A 192 -14.77 2.47 1.35
C ARG A 192 -16.09 1.92 0.81
N SER A 193 -16.18 1.63 -0.48
CA SER A 193 -17.42 1.17 -1.12
C SER A 193 -17.78 -0.28 -0.77
N THR A 194 -16.79 -1.11 -0.48
CA THR A 194 -16.96 -2.52 -0.09
C THR A 194 -17.26 -2.69 1.41
N ARG A 195 -17.16 -1.63 2.21
CA ARG A 195 -17.56 -1.65 3.61
C ARG A 195 -19.08 -1.72 3.68
N ARG A 196 -19.62 -2.94 3.86
CA ARG A 196 -21.02 -3.12 4.29
C ARG A 196 -21.26 -2.24 5.53
N PRO A 197 -22.34 -1.44 5.58
CA PRO A 197 -22.68 -0.74 6.81
C PRO A 197 -22.82 -1.79 7.92
N ALA A 198 -22.19 -1.53 9.07
CA ALA A 198 -22.40 -2.32 10.26
C ALA A 198 -23.86 -2.07 10.69
N GLY A 199 -24.75 -3.01 10.38
CA GLY A 199 -26.18 -2.93 10.67
C GLY A 199 -27.04 -2.88 9.41
N ALA A 200 -27.40 -4.06 8.91
CA ALA A 200 -28.65 -4.32 8.18
C ALA A 200 -29.23 -5.61 8.77
#